data_AF-A0AAV8GNA9-F1
#
_entry.id   AF-A0AAV8GNA9-F1
#
_cell.length_a   1.000
_cell.length_b   1.000
_cell.length_c   1.000
_cell.angle_alpha   90.00
_cell.angle_beta   90.00
_cell.angle_gamma   90.00
#
_symmetry.space_group_name_H-M   'P 1'
#
loop_
_entity.id
_entity.type
_entity.pdbx_description
1 polymer ?
#
loop_
_entity_poly.entity_id
_entity_poly.type
_entity_poly.pdbx_seq_one_letter_code
_entity_poly.pdbx_strand_id
1 'polypeptide(L)'
;MTRYKGEFAHWDVNNEMLHYNFYEQRLGPNASLEFFDTAQDADPLATLFMNEYNVIETCDDTFSTVDTYVTRLKELKNGGAILEGIGLEGHFSRPNIPLMRGILDKLATLNLPIWFTEIDISNSFDAHTQAQYLEEVLREAYSHPSVSGIMLWTAMHQNGCYQMCLTDWNMRNLPTGDTIDMLLQEWVTNQLTGATDIHGSYSFLGFLGEYKVTVNYANRSTVVFMSLPQGAETRQLNVQV
;
A
#
# COMPACT_ATOMS: atom_id res chain seq x y z
N MET A 1 13.30 16.63 -10.63
CA MET A 1 13.11 16.19 -9.23
C MET A 1 14.09 16.79 -8.23
N THR A 2 15.23 17.38 -8.66
CA THR A 2 16.26 17.94 -7.76
C THR A 2 15.78 18.91 -6.66
N ARG A 3 14.71 19.68 -6.90
CA ARG A 3 14.11 20.57 -5.89
C ARG A 3 13.61 19.83 -4.65
N TYR A 4 13.13 18.59 -4.80
CA TYR A 4 12.52 17.78 -3.74
C TYR A 4 13.30 16.50 -3.48
N LYS A 5 14.59 16.49 -3.85
CA LYS A 5 15.45 15.32 -3.71
C LYS A 5 15.52 14.89 -2.24
N GLY A 6 15.16 13.64 -1.95
CA GLY A 6 15.16 13.08 -0.60
C GLY A 6 14.02 13.57 0.29
N GLU A 7 13.05 14.32 -0.24
CA GLU A 7 11.84 14.74 0.48
C GLU A 7 10.68 13.74 0.31
N PHE A 8 10.70 12.95 -0.77
CA PHE A 8 9.66 11.97 -1.08
C PHE A 8 10.20 10.54 -1.00
N ALA A 9 9.40 9.64 -0.43
CA ALA A 9 9.74 8.22 -0.36
C ALA A 9 9.66 7.54 -1.74
N HIS A 10 8.75 8.01 -2.60
CA HIS A 10 8.48 7.39 -3.89
C HIS A 10 8.01 8.39 -4.95
N TRP A 11 8.12 7.96 -6.22
CA TRP A 11 7.62 8.68 -7.39
C TRP A 11 6.94 7.74 -8.37
N ASP A 12 5.72 8.10 -8.78
CA ASP A 12 5.07 7.55 -9.98
C ASP A 12 5.62 8.29 -11.19
N VAL A 13 6.57 7.68 -11.90
CA VAL A 13 7.40 8.41 -12.89
C VAL A 13 6.62 8.68 -14.18
N ASN A 14 5.84 7.71 -14.64
CA ASN A 14 5.00 7.81 -15.82
C ASN A 14 3.70 7.04 -15.60
N ASN A 15 2.60 7.78 -15.41
CA ASN A 15 1.28 7.23 -15.14
C ASN A 15 0.66 6.62 -16.40
N GLU A 16 -0.09 5.53 -16.23
CA GLU A 16 -1.05 5.02 -17.23
C GLU A 16 -0.46 4.67 -18.60
N MET A 17 0.78 4.19 -18.60
CA MET A 17 1.52 3.94 -19.85
C MET A 17 1.10 2.66 -20.58
N LEU A 18 0.25 1.82 -19.98
CA LEU A 18 -0.37 0.69 -20.70
C LEU A 18 -1.52 1.14 -21.59
N HIS A 19 -2.27 2.18 -21.19
CA HIS A 19 -3.37 2.72 -21.98
C HIS A 19 -2.92 3.83 -22.93
N TYR A 20 -1.94 4.64 -22.51
CA TYR A 20 -1.58 5.86 -23.21
C TYR A 20 -0.09 5.94 -23.50
N ASN A 21 0.26 6.38 -24.72
CA ASN A 21 1.63 6.50 -25.20
C ASN A 21 1.95 7.93 -25.67
N PHE A 22 1.35 8.94 -25.04
CA PHE A 22 1.46 10.35 -25.45
C PHE A 22 2.92 10.81 -25.60
N TYR A 23 3.77 10.48 -24.62
CA TYR A 23 5.18 10.86 -24.61
C TYR A 23 5.98 10.05 -25.62
N GLU A 24 5.81 8.73 -25.68
CA GLU A 24 6.57 7.89 -26.61
C GLU A 24 6.27 8.20 -28.08
N GLN A 25 5.03 8.59 -28.41
CA GLN A 25 4.68 9.05 -29.75
C GLN A 25 5.41 10.33 -30.17
N ARG A 26 5.80 11.18 -29.22
CA ARG A 26 6.35 12.52 -29.48
C ARG A 26 7.86 12.61 -29.30
N LEU A 27 8.37 11.90 -28.30
CA LEU A 27 9.78 11.93 -27.89
C LEU A 27 10.53 10.68 -28.35
N GLY A 28 9.81 9.65 -28.82
CA GLY A 28 10.35 8.39 -29.31
C GLY A 28 10.03 7.21 -28.38
N PRO A 29 10.17 5.96 -28.87
CA PRO A 29 9.76 4.75 -28.15
C PRO A 29 10.52 4.50 -26.84
N ASN A 30 11.63 5.21 -26.59
CA ASN A 30 12.41 5.09 -25.35
C ASN A 30 12.06 6.17 -24.31
N ALA A 31 11.10 7.05 -24.58
CA ALA A 31 10.81 8.19 -23.71
C ALA A 31 10.50 7.78 -22.26
N SER A 32 9.69 6.73 -22.06
CA SER A 32 9.40 6.23 -20.71
C SER A 32 10.67 5.75 -19.99
N LEU A 33 11.55 5.01 -20.69
CA LEU A 33 12.82 4.56 -20.13
C LEU A 33 13.72 5.75 -19.74
N GLU A 34 13.81 6.76 -20.59
CA GLU A 34 14.57 7.98 -20.31
C GLU A 34 14.02 8.75 -19.11
N PHE A 35 12.70 8.71 -18.87
CA PHE A 35 12.10 9.32 -17.68
C PHE A 35 12.50 8.60 -16.40
N PHE A 36 12.51 7.26 -16.40
CA PHE A 36 12.97 6.48 -15.25
C PHE A 36 14.46 6.70 -14.97
N ASP A 37 15.29 6.74 -16.00
CA ASP A 37 16.72 7.03 -15.88
C ASP A 37 16.95 8.44 -15.30
N THR A 38 16.24 9.44 -15.85
CA THR A 38 16.28 10.83 -15.35
C THR A 38 15.82 10.92 -13.89
N ALA A 39 14.79 10.17 -13.52
CA ALA A 39 14.24 10.16 -12.18
C ALA A 39 15.24 9.56 -11.17
N GLN A 40 15.85 8.43 -11.53
CA GLN A 40 16.87 7.76 -10.74
C GLN A 40 18.10 8.66 -10.52
N ASP A 41 18.57 9.34 -11.55
CA ASP A 41 19.71 10.27 -11.44
C ASP A 41 19.39 11.47 -10.55
N ALA A 42 18.17 12.00 -10.66
CA ALA A 42 17.75 13.16 -9.91
C ALA A 42 17.56 12.84 -8.42
N ASP A 43 16.93 11.70 -8.10
CA ASP A 43 16.63 11.27 -6.73
C ASP A 43 16.89 9.77 -6.51
N PRO A 44 18.16 9.35 -6.36
CA PRO A 44 18.53 7.93 -6.39
C PRO A 44 18.09 7.12 -5.17
N LEU A 45 17.53 7.76 -4.14
CA LEU A 45 17.04 7.10 -2.94
C LEU A 45 15.52 6.91 -2.94
N ALA A 46 14.81 7.52 -3.89
CA ALA A 46 13.37 7.38 -3.99
C ALA A 46 13.00 6.12 -4.76
N THR A 47 11.99 5.40 -4.26
CA THR A 47 11.44 4.23 -4.95
C THR A 47 10.68 4.69 -6.19
N LEU A 48 11.02 4.17 -7.36
CA LEU A 48 10.36 4.50 -8.61
C LEU A 48 9.28 3.47 -8.97
N PHE A 49 8.08 3.96 -9.23
CA PHE A 49 6.89 3.17 -9.51
C PHE A 49 6.45 3.30 -10.97
N MET A 50 5.97 2.18 -11.50
CA MET A 50 5.00 2.17 -12.60
C MET A 50 3.61 2.16 -11.95
N ASN A 51 2.78 3.17 -12.23
CA ASN A 51 1.44 3.29 -11.65
C ASN A 51 0.39 3.16 -12.76
N GLU A 52 -0.63 2.35 -12.51
CA GLU A 52 -1.58 1.93 -13.54
C GLU A 52 -2.93 1.51 -12.95
N TYR A 53 -4.02 1.86 -13.64
CA TYR A 53 -5.38 1.41 -13.29
C TYR A 53 -5.79 0.16 -14.06
N ASN A 54 -6.88 -0.45 -13.61
CA ASN A 54 -7.49 -1.68 -14.13
C ASN A 54 -6.60 -2.94 -14.09
N VAL A 55 -5.39 -2.86 -13.55
CA VAL A 55 -4.52 -4.03 -13.37
C VAL A 55 -5.13 -5.02 -12.40
N ILE A 56 -5.80 -4.55 -11.34
CA ILE A 56 -6.26 -5.35 -10.21
C ILE A 56 -7.79 -5.32 -10.02
N GLU A 57 -8.43 -4.31 -10.61
CA GLU A 57 -9.83 -3.95 -10.42
C GLU A 57 -10.77 -4.77 -11.29
N THR A 58 -10.32 -5.18 -12.49
CA THR A 58 -11.14 -5.88 -13.48
C THR A 58 -10.32 -6.79 -14.40
N CYS A 59 -10.99 -7.77 -15.02
CA CYS A 59 -10.45 -8.59 -16.10
C CYS A 59 -10.95 -8.17 -17.49
N ASP A 60 -11.79 -7.13 -17.56
CA ASP A 60 -12.42 -6.69 -18.81
C ASP A 60 -11.50 -5.74 -19.62
N ASP A 61 -10.50 -5.15 -18.98
CA ASP A 61 -9.52 -4.27 -19.63
C ASP A 61 -8.39 -5.09 -20.27
N THR A 62 -8.41 -5.13 -21.60
CA THR A 62 -7.40 -5.87 -22.37
C THR A 62 -6.06 -5.14 -22.50
N PHE A 63 -5.99 -3.84 -22.21
CA PHE A 63 -4.75 -3.07 -22.26
C PHE A 63 -3.94 -3.27 -20.99
N SER A 64 -4.60 -3.20 -19.83
CA SER A 64 -3.97 -3.24 -18.51
C SER A 64 -4.13 -4.59 -17.81
N THR A 65 -3.84 -5.69 -18.51
CA THR A 65 -3.80 -6.99 -17.84
C THR A 65 -2.56 -7.09 -16.95
N VAL A 66 -2.62 -7.91 -15.90
CA VAL A 66 -1.43 -8.23 -15.08
C VAL A 66 -0.25 -8.77 -15.91
N ASP A 67 -0.52 -9.48 -17.01
CA ASP A 67 0.54 -9.94 -17.92
C ASP A 67 1.17 -8.81 -18.72
N THR A 68 0.36 -7.86 -19.20
CA THR A 68 0.84 -6.67 -19.90
C THR A 68 1.69 -5.82 -18.94
N TYR A 69 1.21 -5.60 -17.71
CA TYR A 69 1.93 -4.87 -16.67
C TYR A 69 3.29 -5.51 -16.37
N VAL A 70 3.32 -6.82 -16.10
CA VAL A 70 4.56 -7.58 -15.84
C VAL A 70 5.51 -7.50 -17.04
N THR A 71 4.99 -7.59 -18.26
CA THR A 71 5.80 -7.49 -19.49
C THR A 71 6.44 -6.11 -19.59
N ARG A 72 5.64 -5.05 -19.42
CA ARG A 72 6.13 -3.67 -19.51
C ARG A 72 7.16 -3.35 -18.43
N LEU A 73 6.93 -3.79 -17.20
CA LEU A 73 7.88 -3.64 -16.09
C LEU A 73 9.21 -4.32 -16.40
N LYS A 74 9.18 -5.53 -16.99
CA LYS A 74 10.39 -6.23 -17.44
C LYS A 74 11.10 -5.53 -18.59
N GLU A 75 10.38 -4.97 -19.56
CA GLU A 75 10.95 -4.20 -20.66
C GLU A 75 11.76 -3.00 -20.14
N LEU A 76 11.17 -2.20 -19.24
CA LEU A 76 11.84 -1.06 -18.63
C LEU A 76 13.08 -1.50 -17.84
N LYS A 77 12.97 -2.56 -17.03
CA LYS A 77 14.10 -3.12 -16.28
C LYS A 77 15.22 -3.63 -17.18
N ASN A 78 14.89 -4.30 -18.28
CA ASN A 78 15.86 -4.75 -19.28
C ASN A 78 16.50 -3.58 -20.05
N GLY A 79 15.78 -2.47 -20.18
CA GLY A 79 16.29 -1.21 -20.72
C GLY A 79 17.25 -0.47 -19.78
N GLY A 80 17.34 -0.88 -18.50
CA GLY A 80 18.22 -0.27 -17.50
C GLY A 80 17.51 0.52 -16.41
N ALA A 81 16.18 0.64 -16.46
CA ALA A 81 15.42 1.30 -15.40
C ALA A 81 15.56 0.55 -14.07
N ILE A 82 15.87 1.27 -12.99
CA ILE A 82 15.81 0.76 -11.64
C ILE A 82 14.39 1.03 -11.12
N LEU A 83 13.54 0.02 -11.28
CA LEU A 83 12.18 0.01 -10.76
C LEU A 83 12.16 -0.72 -9.44
N GLU A 84 11.70 -0.03 -8.40
CA GLU A 84 11.70 -0.57 -7.04
C GLU A 84 10.28 -0.66 -6.45
N GLY A 85 9.23 -0.35 -7.23
CA GLY A 85 7.85 -0.43 -6.77
C GLY A 85 6.84 -0.76 -7.87
N ILE A 86 5.72 -1.36 -7.44
CA ILE A 86 4.53 -1.65 -8.25
C ILE A 86 3.39 -0.78 -7.75
N GLY A 87 2.87 0.11 -8.60
CA GLY A 87 1.75 1.01 -8.30
C GLY A 87 0.48 0.49 -8.94
N LEU A 88 -0.55 0.28 -8.13
CA LEU A 88 -1.89 -0.12 -8.56
C LEU A 88 -2.86 0.96 -8.08
N GLU A 89 -3.49 1.67 -9.01
CA GLU A 89 -4.37 2.80 -8.66
C GLU A 89 -5.50 2.33 -7.72
N GLY A 90 -6.24 1.28 -8.10
CA GLY A 90 -7.26 0.70 -7.22
C GLY A 90 -8.57 1.45 -7.28
N HIS A 91 -8.97 1.92 -8.47
CA HIS A 91 -10.28 2.53 -8.71
C HIS A 91 -11.36 1.46 -8.85
N PHE A 92 -11.89 0.97 -7.73
CA PHE A 92 -12.81 -0.17 -7.73
C PHE A 92 -14.26 0.24 -8.04
N SER A 93 -14.92 -0.54 -8.88
CA SER A 93 -16.39 -0.61 -8.90
C SER A 93 -16.85 -1.63 -7.83
N ARG A 94 -17.57 -2.68 -8.22
CA ARG A 94 -17.77 -3.85 -7.34
C ARG A 94 -16.47 -4.67 -7.30
N PRO A 95 -15.81 -4.81 -6.15
CA PRO A 95 -14.55 -5.53 -6.07
C PRO A 95 -14.72 -7.03 -6.36
N ASN A 96 -13.70 -7.62 -6.96
CA ASN A 96 -13.60 -9.07 -7.15
C ASN A 96 -12.40 -9.57 -6.34
N ILE A 97 -12.63 -9.88 -5.06
CA ILE A 97 -11.57 -10.26 -4.12
C ILE A 97 -10.75 -11.49 -4.59
N PRO A 98 -11.35 -12.57 -5.14
CA PRO A 98 -10.57 -13.66 -5.72
C PRO A 98 -9.64 -13.23 -6.87
N LEU A 99 -10.10 -12.32 -7.74
CA LEU A 99 -9.27 -11.77 -8.82
C LEU A 99 -8.11 -10.94 -8.25
N MET A 100 -8.43 -10.02 -7.35
CA MET A 100 -7.47 -9.17 -6.64
C MET A 100 -6.36 -10.03 -6.02
N ARG A 101 -6.72 -11.08 -5.27
CA ARG A 101 -5.78 -12.01 -4.66
C ARG A 101 -4.85 -12.68 -5.68
N GLY A 102 -5.42 -13.22 -6.76
CA GLY A 102 -4.63 -13.91 -7.79
C GLY A 102 -3.65 -12.97 -8.51
N ILE A 103 -4.02 -11.69 -8.65
CA ILE A 103 -3.16 -10.66 -9.25
C ILE A 103 -2.05 -10.25 -8.30
N LEU A 104 -2.36 -10.05 -7.00
CA LEU A 104 -1.36 -9.80 -5.97
C LEU A 104 -0.36 -10.95 -5.86
N ASP A 105 -0.82 -12.21 -5.82
CA ASP A 105 0.03 -13.40 -5.79
C ASP A 105 0.98 -13.44 -7.00
N LYS A 106 0.50 -13.06 -8.17
CA LYS A 106 1.30 -13.02 -9.40
C LYS A 106 2.34 -11.89 -9.36
N LEU A 107 1.94 -10.68 -8.97
CA LEU A 107 2.84 -9.53 -8.85
C LEU A 107 3.89 -9.74 -7.75
N ALA A 108 3.53 -10.43 -6.67
CA ALA A 108 4.43 -10.81 -5.58
C ALA A 108 5.64 -11.62 -6.05
N THR A 109 5.50 -12.40 -7.13
CA THR A 109 6.61 -13.18 -7.72
C THR A 109 7.76 -12.30 -8.24
N LEU A 110 7.51 -11.00 -8.45
CA LEU A 110 8.52 -10.04 -8.87
C LEU A 110 9.44 -9.59 -7.73
N ASN A 111 9.08 -9.89 -6.47
CA ASN A 111 9.79 -9.45 -5.26
C ASN A 111 9.97 -7.92 -5.20
N LEU A 112 8.96 -7.18 -5.65
CA LEU A 112 8.87 -5.73 -5.52
C LEU A 112 7.73 -5.38 -4.54
N PRO A 113 7.87 -4.31 -3.75
CA PRO A 113 6.78 -3.82 -2.91
C PRO A 113 5.61 -3.37 -3.80
N ILE A 114 4.40 -3.79 -3.42
CA ILE A 114 3.14 -3.40 -4.06
C ILE A 114 2.52 -2.28 -3.25
N TRP A 115 2.11 -1.21 -3.92
CA TRP A 115 1.37 -0.12 -3.33
C TRP A 115 0.04 0.02 -4.03
N PHE A 116 -1.02 0.11 -3.24
CA PHE A 116 -2.26 0.69 -3.70
C PHE A 116 -2.15 2.21 -3.56
N THR A 117 -2.24 2.92 -4.67
CA THR A 117 -1.89 4.34 -4.73
C THR A 117 -3.11 5.26 -4.66
N GLU A 118 -4.28 4.80 -5.08
CA GLU A 118 -5.43 5.66 -5.33
C GLU A 118 -6.78 4.98 -5.01
N ILE A 119 -6.85 4.19 -3.92
CA ILE A 119 -8.07 3.41 -3.63
C ILE A 119 -9.28 4.34 -3.46
N ASP A 120 -10.27 4.11 -4.30
CA ASP A 120 -11.63 4.60 -4.12
C ASP A 120 -12.66 3.58 -4.61
N ILE A 121 -13.91 3.77 -4.20
CA ILE A 121 -15.04 2.98 -4.66
C ILE A 121 -15.94 3.88 -5.50
N SER A 122 -16.32 3.43 -6.69
CA SER A 122 -17.19 4.13 -7.64
C SER A 122 -18.39 4.81 -6.96
N ASN A 123 -18.64 6.08 -7.32
CA ASN A 123 -19.80 6.86 -6.86
C ASN A 123 -21.16 6.37 -7.42
N SER A 124 -21.16 5.32 -8.24
CA SER A 124 -22.38 4.65 -8.71
C SER A 124 -23.12 3.89 -7.60
N PHE A 125 -22.46 3.65 -6.45
CA PHE A 125 -23.03 2.97 -5.31
C PHE A 125 -23.44 3.96 -4.21
N ASP A 126 -24.41 3.58 -3.37
CA ASP A 126 -24.73 4.34 -2.17
C ASP A 126 -23.60 4.23 -1.12
N ALA A 127 -23.59 5.16 -0.16
CA ALA A 127 -22.50 5.27 0.82
C ALA A 127 -22.30 4.00 1.69
N HIS A 128 -23.36 3.23 1.98
CA HIS A 128 -23.21 2.00 2.76
C HIS A 128 -22.59 0.89 1.91
N THR A 129 -22.99 0.79 0.64
CA THR A 129 -22.37 -0.15 -0.31
C THR A 129 -20.91 0.21 -0.57
N GLN A 130 -20.59 1.51 -0.72
CA GLN A 130 -19.19 1.96 -0.83
C GLN A 130 -18.38 1.56 0.40
N ALA A 131 -18.91 1.74 1.60
CA ALA A 131 -18.23 1.35 2.85
C ALA A 131 -17.95 -0.16 2.93
N GLN A 132 -18.91 -0.99 2.52
CA GLN A 132 -18.75 -2.45 2.47
C GLN A 132 -17.65 -2.87 1.50
N TYR A 133 -17.67 -2.34 0.27
CA TYR A 133 -16.66 -2.66 -0.73
C TYR A 133 -15.27 -2.12 -0.36
N LEU A 134 -15.21 -0.93 0.24
CA LEU A 134 -13.97 -0.38 0.78
C LEU A 134 -13.37 -1.31 1.84
N GLU A 135 -14.19 -1.81 2.76
CA GLU A 135 -13.74 -2.78 3.76
C GLU A 135 -13.17 -4.06 3.13
N GLU A 136 -13.87 -4.63 2.14
CA GLU A 136 -13.41 -5.83 1.43
C GLU A 136 -12.04 -5.61 0.77
N VAL A 137 -11.87 -4.50 0.04
CA VAL A 137 -10.62 -4.13 -0.64
C VAL A 137 -9.50 -3.92 0.37
N LEU A 138 -9.74 -3.12 1.43
CA LEU A 138 -8.70 -2.81 2.40
C LEU A 138 -8.26 -4.03 3.19
N ARG A 139 -9.18 -4.92 3.57
CA ARG A 139 -8.83 -6.18 4.23
C ARG A 139 -8.01 -7.09 3.33
N GLU A 140 -8.37 -7.22 2.05
CA GLU A 140 -7.58 -8.01 1.11
C GLU A 140 -6.18 -7.43 0.94
N ALA A 141 -6.08 -6.13 0.66
CA ALA A 141 -4.80 -5.44 0.52
C ALA A 141 -3.93 -5.57 1.78
N TYR A 142 -4.48 -5.32 2.96
CA TYR A 142 -3.77 -5.38 4.24
C TYR A 142 -3.31 -6.82 4.58
N SER A 143 -4.08 -7.83 4.18
CA SER A 143 -3.75 -9.23 4.46
C SER A 143 -2.60 -9.79 3.62
N HIS A 144 -2.29 -9.15 2.49
CA HIS A 144 -1.35 -9.68 1.53
C HIS A 144 0.10 -9.23 1.84
N PRO A 145 1.06 -10.15 2.07
CA PRO A 145 2.40 -9.79 2.54
C PRO A 145 3.17 -8.90 1.56
N SER A 146 3.00 -9.02 0.24
CA SER A 146 3.73 -8.15 -0.70
C SER A 146 3.19 -6.72 -0.79
N VAL A 147 2.08 -6.41 -0.11
CA VAL A 147 1.53 -5.04 -0.06
C VAL A 147 2.26 -4.26 1.02
N SER A 148 2.93 -3.19 0.62
CA SER A 148 3.75 -2.34 1.49
C SER A 148 3.14 -0.97 1.76
N GLY A 149 2.12 -0.57 0.99
CA GLY A 149 1.44 0.71 1.18
C GLY A 149 0.02 0.71 0.61
N ILE A 150 -0.83 1.48 1.27
CA ILE A 150 -2.23 1.72 0.88
C ILE A 150 -2.49 3.21 1.01
N MET A 151 -2.92 3.83 -0.08
CA MET A 151 -3.33 5.23 -0.16
C MET A 151 -4.76 5.31 -0.71
N LEU A 152 -5.56 6.23 -0.16
CA LEU A 152 -6.96 6.42 -0.54
C LEU A 152 -7.11 7.68 -1.40
N TRP A 153 -7.87 7.59 -2.49
CA TRP A 153 -8.15 8.72 -3.38
C TRP A 153 -9.41 9.48 -2.99
N THR A 154 -9.31 10.18 -1.85
CA THR A 154 -10.49 10.74 -1.14
C THR A 154 -10.45 12.26 -1.03
N ALA A 155 -9.83 12.94 -2.00
CA ALA A 155 -9.72 14.39 -2.02
C ALA A 155 -11.11 15.05 -1.94
N MET A 156 -11.29 15.91 -0.94
CA MET A 156 -12.53 16.62 -0.70
C MET A 156 -12.57 17.96 -1.46
N HIS A 157 -13.69 18.23 -2.11
CA HIS A 157 -14.01 19.50 -2.73
C HIS A 157 -15.32 20.06 -2.16
N GLN A 158 -15.57 21.36 -2.39
CA GLN A 158 -16.78 22.04 -1.89
C GLN A 158 -18.09 21.38 -2.36
N ASN A 159 -18.05 20.69 -3.50
CA ASN A 159 -19.20 20.04 -4.12
C ASN A 159 -19.23 18.51 -3.91
N GLY A 160 -18.39 17.96 -3.02
CA GLY A 160 -18.26 16.52 -2.80
C GLY A 160 -16.85 16.00 -3.12
N CYS A 161 -16.74 14.74 -3.47
CA CYS A 161 -15.47 14.08 -3.82
C CYS A 161 -15.55 13.48 -5.22
N TYR A 162 -14.43 12.99 -5.74
CA TYR A 162 -14.39 12.39 -7.07
C TYR A 162 -15.25 11.11 -7.16
N GLN A 163 -14.85 10.04 -6.44
CA GLN A 163 -15.62 8.80 -6.33
C GLN A 163 -16.14 8.57 -4.92
N MET A 164 -15.30 8.83 -3.91
CA MET A 164 -15.57 8.42 -2.53
C MET A 164 -15.13 9.52 -1.57
N CYS A 165 -16.01 9.92 -0.65
CA CYS A 165 -15.68 10.80 0.46
C CYS A 165 -15.50 9.99 1.73
N LEU A 166 -14.59 10.40 2.63
CA LEU A 166 -14.54 9.87 4.01
C LEU A 166 -15.42 10.68 4.97
N THR A 167 -15.53 11.99 4.72
CA THR A 167 -16.32 12.93 5.54
C THR A 167 -17.19 13.83 4.68
N ASP A 168 -18.19 14.46 5.29
CA ASP A 168 -18.87 15.62 4.70
C ASP A 168 -18.00 16.89 4.82
N TRP A 169 -18.46 18.00 4.23
CA TRP A 169 -17.76 19.29 4.26
C TRP A 169 -17.59 19.88 5.67
N ASN A 170 -18.37 19.42 6.65
CA ASN A 170 -18.27 19.82 8.04
C ASN A 170 -17.39 18.87 8.86
N MET A 171 -16.61 18.01 8.19
CA MET A 171 -15.74 17.00 8.81
C MET A 171 -16.51 15.98 9.66
N ARG A 172 -17.77 15.68 9.30
CA ARG A 172 -18.51 14.57 9.92
C ARG A 172 -18.25 13.32 9.10
N ASN A 173 -17.94 12.21 9.78
CA ASN A 173 -17.74 10.93 9.11
C ASN A 173 -18.96 10.52 8.28
N LEU A 174 -18.65 9.96 7.11
CA LEU A 174 -19.56 9.17 6.30
C LEU A 174 -19.30 7.69 6.59
N PRO A 175 -20.16 6.75 6.14
CA PRO A 175 -19.97 5.33 6.39
C PRO A 175 -18.58 4.79 6.02
N THR A 176 -18.00 5.27 4.93
CA THR A 176 -16.61 4.97 4.50
C THR A 176 -15.56 5.47 5.49
N GLY A 177 -15.74 6.67 6.06
CA GLY A 177 -14.88 7.19 7.14
C GLY A 177 -15.00 6.36 8.42
N ASP A 178 -16.21 5.98 8.81
CA ASP A 178 -16.44 5.09 9.96
C ASP A 178 -15.78 3.71 9.76
N THR A 179 -15.79 3.18 8.53
CA THR A 179 -15.08 1.95 8.17
C THR A 179 -13.56 2.10 8.35
N ILE A 180 -12.97 3.22 7.90
CA ILE A 180 -11.53 3.46 8.11
C ILE A 180 -11.19 3.53 9.60
N ASP A 181 -11.95 4.29 10.38
CA ASP A 181 -11.71 4.42 11.82
C ASP A 181 -11.82 3.07 12.53
N MET A 182 -12.81 2.25 12.15
CA MET A 182 -12.98 0.90 12.67
C MET A 182 -11.77 0.01 12.32
N LEU A 183 -11.33 -0.02 11.06
CA LEU A 183 -10.20 -0.85 10.63
C LEU A 183 -8.90 -0.42 11.30
N LEU A 184 -8.66 0.88 11.46
CA LEU A 184 -7.47 1.39 12.17
C LEU A 184 -7.49 1.02 13.66
N GLN A 185 -8.67 0.97 14.30
CA GLN A 185 -8.83 0.48 15.67
C GLN A 185 -8.66 -1.04 15.78
N GLU A 186 -8.99 -1.78 14.73
CA GLU A 186 -8.80 -3.23 14.66
C GLU A 186 -7.32 -3.58 14.43
N TRP A 187 -6.63 -2.85 13.55
CA TRP A 187 -5.26 -3.12 13.10
C TRP A 187 -4.19 -2.46 13.96
N VAL A 188 -4.40 -2.45 15.26
CA VAL A 188 -3.42 -1.97 16.24
C VAL A 188 -3.28 -2.96 17.37
N THR A 189 -2.05 -3.18 17.82
CA THR A 189 -1.84 -3.91 19.08
C THR A 189 -2.06 -2.98 20.24
N ASN A 190 -3.22 -3.12 20.89
CA ASN A 190 -3.54 -2.43 22.12
C ASN A 190 -2.58 -2.83 23.26
N GLN A 191 -2.66 -2.12 24.39
CA GLN A 191 -1.83 -2.44 25.55
C GLN A 191 -2.08 -3.88 26.02
N LEU A 192 -1.04 -4.71 25.94
CA LEU A 192 -1.06 -6.08 26.44
C LEU A 192 -0.37 -6.14 27.79
N THR A 193 -0.98 -6.87 28.73
CA THR A 193 -0.41 -7.15 30.04
C THR A 193 -0.55 -8.63 30.35
N GLY A 194 0.48 -9.24 30.92
CA GLY A 194 0.45 -10.63 31.34
C GLY A 194 1.60 -10.98 32.28
N ALA A 195 1.54 -12.19 32.82
CA ALA A 195 2.62 -12.76 33.62
C ALA A 195 3.46 -13.70 32.75
N THR A 196 4.76 -13.74 33.00
CA THR A 196 5.63 -14.75 32.40
C THR A 196 5.30 -16.13 32.95
N ASP A 197 5.57 -17.17 32.17
CA ASP A 197 5.49 -18.55 32.61
C ASP A 197 6.62 -18.93 33.60
N ILE A 198 6.67 -20.21 33.98
CA ILE A 198 7.69 -20.75 34.90
C ILE A 198 9.13 -20.65 34.37
N HIS A 199 9.29 -20.40 33.07
CA HIS A 199 10.58 -20.22 32.40
C HIS A 199 10.90 -18.74 32.17
N GLY A 200 10.06 -17.81 32.62
CA GLY A 200 10.24 -16.38 32.40
C GLY A 200 9.83 -15.90 31.00
N SER A 201 9.07 -16.70 30.24
CA SER A 201 8.63 -16.38 28.88
C SER A 201 7.22 -15.80 28.84
N TYR A 202 7.00 -14.85 27.93
CA TYR A 202 5.67 -14.32 27.59
C TYR A 202 5.59 -14.13 26.08
N SER A 203 4.52 -14.64 25.45
CA SER A 203 4.30 -14.59 24.01
C SER A 203 2.98 -13.90 23.70
N PHE A 204 2.96 -13.10 22.64
CA PHE A 204 1.76 -12.46 22.13
C PHE A 204 1.80 -12.38 20.59
N LEU A 205 0.64 -12.16 19.99
CA LEU A 205 0.52 -11.80 18.58
C LEU A 205 0.31 -10.28 18.49
N GLY A 206 1.03 -9.64 17.58
CA GLY A 206 0.97 -8.20 17.37
C GLY A 206 0.95 -7.84 15.89
N PHE A 207 0.46 -6.65 15.59
CA PHE A 207 0.53 -6.00 14.28
C PHE A 207 1.91 -5.38 14.06
N LEU A 208 2.24 -5.02 12.82
CA LEU A 208 3.54 -4.42 12.54
C LEU A 208 3.69 -3.07 13.28
N GLY A 209 4.88 -2.81 13.82
CA GLY A 209 5.16 -1.53 14.46
C GLY A 209 6.23 -1.57 15.55
N GLU A 210 6.32 -0.45 16.26
CA GLU A 210 7.26 -0.23 17.36
C GLU A 210 6.57 -0.46 18.71
N TYR A 211 7.22 -1.24 19.57
CA TYR A 211 6.69 -1.64 20.86
C TYR A 211 7.59 -1.16 22.00
N LYS A 212 6.96 -0.62 23.03
CA LYS A 212 7.58 -0.37 24.34
C LYS A 212 7.20 -1.49 25.30
N VAL A 213 8.17 -2.31 25.69
CA VAL A 213 7.97 -3.43 26.61
C VAL A 213 8.45 -3.03 27.99
N THR A 214 7.58 -3.17 29.00
CA THR A 214 7.90 -2.92 30.41
C THR A 214 7.84 -4.24 31.18
N VAL A 215 8.95 -4.64 31.79
CA VAL A 215 9.06 -5.88 32.57
C VAL A 215 9.23 -5.53 34.03
N ASN A 216 8.36 -6.06 34.88
CA ASN A 216 8.38 -5.84 36.32
C ASN A 216 8.69 -7.16 37.05
N TYR A 217 9.66 -7.14 37.96
CA TYR A 217 9.98 -8.29 38.82
C TYR A 217 10.31 -7.80 40.24
N ALA A 218 9.53 -8.27 41.23
CA ALA A 218 9.57 -7.77 42.59
C ALA A 218 9.48 -6.22 42.64
N ASN A 219 10.51 -5.54 43.17
CA ASN A 219 10.57 -4.08 43.28
C ASN A 219 11.39 -3.42 42.15
N ARG A 220 11.64 -4.14 41.05
CA ARG A 220 12.41 -3.64 39.91
C ARG A 220 11.56 -3.58 38.65
N SER A 221 11.88 -2.63 37.78
CA SER A 221 11.23 -2.42 36.50
C SER A 221 12.27 -2.06 35.45
N THR A 222 12.21 -2.73 34.29
CA THR A 222 13.04 -2.44 33.12
C THR A 222 12.14 -2.12 31.93
N VAL A 223 12.54 -1.14 31.13
CA VAL A 223 11.87 -0.77 29.88
C VAL A 223 12.81 -1.06 28.71
N VAL A 224 12.30 -1.71 27.68
CA VAL A 224 13.02 -1.94 26.41
C VAL A 224 12.11 -1.61 25.23
N PHE A 225 12.70 -1.38 24.06
CA PHE A 225 11.99 -1.13 22.82
C PHE A 225 12.28 -2.27 21.84
N MET A 226 11.27 -2.66 21.05
CA MET A 226 11.42 -3.64 19.98
C MET A 226 10.57 -3.26 18.77
N SER A 227 11.06 -3.58 17.58
CA SER A 227 10.30 -3.47 16.34
C SER A 227 9.74 -4.83 15.96
N LEU A 228 8.48 -4.88 15.54
CA LEU A 228 7.89 -6.04 14.86
C LEU A 228 7.77 -5.71 13.36
N PRO A 229 8.80 -6.00 12.55
CA PRO A 229 8.74 -5.79 11.12
C PRO A 229 7.93 -6.90 10.46
N GLN A 230 7.60 -6.69 9.19
CA GLN A 230 7.01 -7.73 8.36
C GLN A 230 7.91 -8.98 8.30
N GLY A 231 7.31 -10.16 8.43
CA GLY A 231 8.01 -11.43 8.29
C GLY A 231 7.25 -12.63 8.87
N ALA A 232 7.65 -13.84 8.47
CA ALA A 232 7.08 -15.09 8.98
C ALA A 232 7.70 -15.57 10.30
N GLU A 233 8.76 -14.90 10.77
CA GLU A 233 9.53 -15.31 11.94
C GLU A 233 9.00 -14.68 13.23
N THR A 234 8.90 -15.48 14.28
CA THR A 234 8.69 -14.96 15.64
C THR A 234 9.92 -14.18 16.09
N ARG A 235 9.72 -12.94 16.53
CA ARG A 235 10.79 -12.12 17.13
C ARG A 235 10.92 -12.42 18.61
N GLN A 236 12.17 -12.59 19.07
CA GLN A 236 12.50 -12.85 20.47
C GLN A 236 13.22 -11.66 21.07
N LEU A 237 12.84 -11.30 22.29
CA LEU A 237 13.45 -10.23 23.06
C LEU A 237 13.83 -10.76 24.45
N ASN A 238 15.13 -10.75 24.76
CA ASN A 238 15.61 -11.13 26.08
C ASN A 238 15.77 -9.86 26.93
N VAL A 239 15.11 -9.83 28.09
CA VAL A 239 15.14 -8.68 29.02
C VAL A 239 15.68 -9.14 30.36
N GLN A 240 16.58 -8.34 30.96
CA GLN A 240 17.09 -8.56 32.31
C GLN A 240 16.50 -7.51 33.27
N VAL A 241 16.12 -7.96 34.47
CA VAL A 241 15.49 -7.14 35.54
C VAL A 241 16.24 -7.35 36.86
#